data_AF-W7BJL0-F1
#
_entry.id   AF-W7BJL0-F1
#
_cell.length_a   1.000
_cell.length_b   1.000
_cell.length_c   1.000
_cell.angle_alpha   90.00
_cell.angle_beta   90.00
_cell.angle_gamma   90.00
#
_symmetry.space_group_name_H-M   'P 1'
#
loop_
_entity.id
_entity.type
_entity.pdbx_description
1 polymer ?
#
loop_
_entity_poly.entity_id
_entity_poly.type
_entity_poly.pdbx_seq_one_letter_code
_entity_poly.pdbx_strand_id
1 'polypeptide(L)'
;MTVKTKRGAHKDRHANIGFGHIGFDALNYIVHHPHLDDISKILETPYVGEDKKNKKPPYKHEIAMLRSQTFDPELLTKIMAAE
;
A
#
# COMPACT_ATOMS: atom_id res chain seq x y z
N MET A 1 -3.54 -4.08 -7.12
CA MET A 1 -4.46 -3.83 -5.99
C MET A 1 -4.33 -2.37 -5.64
N THR A 2 -5.37 -1.60 -5.96
CA THR A 2 -5.26 -0.16 -6.13
C THR A 2 -6.25 0.52 -5.18
N VAL A 3 -5.73 1.27 -4.21
CA VAL A 3 -6.55 1.97 -3.21
C VAL A 3 -7.05 3.28 -3.81
N LYS A 4 -8.36 3.34 -4.13
CA LYS A 4 -9.02 4.52 -4.72
C LYS A 4 -9.43 5.51 -3.62
N THR A 5 -9.29 6.81 -3.90
CA THR A 5 -9.94 7.88 -3.13
C THR A 5 -11.47 7.82 -3.26
N LYS A 6 -12.23 8.57 -2.43
CA LYS A 6 -13.72 8.59 -2.37
C LYS A 6 -14.41 8.18 -3.69
N ARG A 7 -15.32 7.21 -3.64
CA ARG A 7 -16.16 6.78 -4.79
C ARG A 7 -16.72 8.03 -5.50
N GLY A 8 -16.38 8.20 -6.78
CA GLY A 8 -16.86 9.31 -7.61
C GLY A 8 -15.83 10.40 -7.95
N ALA A 9 -14.58 10.31 -7.49
CA ALA A 9 -13.57 11.34 -7.76
C ALA A 9 -13.03 11.39 -9.20
N HIS A 10 -13.33 10.39 -10.06
CA HIS A 10 -12.83 10.25 -11.45
C HIS A 10 -11.32 10.49 -11.63
N LYS A 11 -10.52 10.35 -10.56
CA LYS A 11 -9.08 10.57 -10.55
C LYS A 11 -8.40 9.34 -9.97
N ASP A 12 -7.44 8.81 -10.73
CA ASP A 12 -6.63 7.66 -10.32
C ASP A 12 -5.51 8.13 -9.38
N ARG A 13 -5.88 8.31 -8.11
CA ARG A 13 -4.96 8.72 -7.04
C ARG A 13 -4.76 7.52 -6.14
N HIS A 14 -3.72 6.74 -6.42
CA HIS A 14 -3.32 5.60 -5.60
C HIS A 14 -2.80 6.09 -4.25
N ALA A 15 -3.13 5.38 -3.18
CA ALA A 15 -2.60 5.62 -1.85
C ALA A 15 -1.81 4.38 -1.38
N ASN A 16 -0.84 4.60 -0.48
CA ASN A 16 -0.09 3.52 0.15
C ASN A 16 -1.02 2.67 1.03
N ILE A 17 -0.67 1.40 1.21
CA ILE A 17 -1.52 0.44 1.93
C ILE A 17 -1.79 0.95 3.35
N GLY A 18 -3.07 1.05 3.73
CA GLY A 18 -3.49 1.51 5.06
C GLY A 18 -3.58 3.02 5.24
N PHE A 19 -3.07 3.83 4.30
CA PHE A 19 -3.12 5.31 4.36
C PHE A 19 -4.24 5.92 3.49
N GLY A 20 -5.03 5.09 2.81
CA GLY A 20 -6.20 5.51 2.05
C GLY A 20 -7.52 5.21 2.76
N HIS A 21 -8.63 5.48 2.08
CA HIS A 21 -9.98 5.33 2.64
C HIS A 21 -10.46 3.89 2.83
N ILE A 22 -9.78 2.90 2.23
CA ILE A 22 -10.15 1.48 2.35
C ILE A 22 -9.68 0.89 3.70
N GLY A 23 -8.58 1.42 4.26
CA GLY A 23 -7.95 0.88 5.46
C GLY A 23 -7.10 -0.36 5.20
N PHE A 24 -6.22 -0.71 6.16
CA PHE A 24 -5.32 -1.86 6.05
C PHE A 24 -6.09 -3.20 6.12
N ASP A 25 -7.03 -3.32 7.05
CA ASP A 25 -7.71 -4.60 7.33
C ASP A 25 -8.47 -5.14 6.12
N ALA A 26 -9.19 -4.26 5.40
CA ALA A 26 -9.91 -4.65 4.20
C ALA A 26 -8.96 -5.09 3.07
N LEU A 27 -7.81 -4.41 2.93
CA LEU A 27 -6.79 -4.78 1.96
C LEU A 27 -6.13 -6.11 2.33
N ASN A 28 -5.77 -6.29 3.60
CA ASN A 28 -5.19 -7.51 4.12
C ASN A 28 -6.13 -8.71 3.94
N TYR A 29 -7.43 -8.51 4.19
CA TYR A 29 -8.47 -9.53 3.97
C TYR A 29 -8.55 -9.96 2.50
N ILE A 30 -8.54 -9.01 1.55
CA ILE A 30 -8.59 -9.32 0.12
C ILE A 30 -7.34 -10.09 -0.32
N VAL A 31 -6.16 -9.70 0.16
CA VAL A 31 -4.89 -10.35 -0.21
C VAL A 31 -4.84 -11.81 0.24
N HIS A 32 -5.39 -12.10 1.43
CA HIS A 32 -5.40 -13.45 2.03
C HIS A 32 -6.72 -14.18 1.83
N HIS A 33 -7.58 -13.70 0.94
CA HIS A 33 -8.86 -14.34 0.70
C HIS A 33 -8.65 -15.71 0.03
N PRO A 34 -9.23 -16.81 0.55
CA PRO A 34 -8.94 -18.17 0.09
C PRO A 34 -9.25 -18.39 -1.40
N HIS A 35 -10.25 -17.69 -1.95
CA HIS A 35 -10.59 -17.76 -3.37
C HIS A 35 -9.64 -16.99 -4.29
N LEU A 36 -8.75 -16.16 -3.73
CA LEU A 36 -7.80 -15.34 -4.48
C LEU A 36 -6.36 -15.82 -4.26
N ASP A 37 -6.15 -16.96 -3.59
CA ASP A 37 -4.81 -17.40 -3.16
C ASP A 37 -3.88 -17.66 -4.36
N ASP A 38 -4.41 -18.29 -5.42
CA ASP A 38 -3.68 -18.60 -6.66
C ASP A 38 -3.58 -17.42 -7.64
N ILE A 39 -4.15 -16.27 -7.29
CA ILE A 39 -4.13 -15.07 -8.14
C ILE A 39 -2.91 -14.22 -7.80
N SER A 40 -2.18 -13.79 -8.82
CA SER A 40 -1.06 -12.86 -8.67
C SER A 40 -1.54 -11.48 -8.18
N LYS A 41 -1.03 -11.03 -7.03
CA LYS A 41 -1.36 -9.72 -6.45
C LYS A 41 -0.27 -8.70 -6.82
N ILE A 42 -0.60 -7.76 -7.70
CA ILE A 42 0.30 -6.68 -8.14
C ILE A 42 0.07 -5.43 -7.28
N LEU A 43 1.13 -4.81 -6.77
CA LEU A 43 1.08 -3.54 -6.04
C LEU A 43 1.51 -2.39 -6.97
N GLU A 44 0.65 -1.39 -7.13
CA GLU A 44 0.90 -0.19 -7.97
C GLU A 44 0.85 1.09 -7.12
N THR A 45 1.32 1.00 -5.88
CA THR A 45 1.35 2.08 -4.89
C THR A 45 2.37 3.15 -5.28
N PRO A 46 2.09 4.43 -4.98
CA PRO A 46 2.99 5.54 -5.33
C PRO A 46 4.27 5.49 -4.51
N TYR A 47 5.36 6.01 -5.08
CA TYR A 47 6.63 6.13 -4.36
C TYR A 47 6.49 7.11 -3.19
N VAL A 48 7.21 6.83 -2.09
CA VAL A 48 7.23 7.67 -0.90
C VAL A 48 8.39 8.64 -1.00
N GLY A 49 8.12 9.93 -0.81
CA GLY A 49 9.10 11.01 -0.84
C GLY A 49 8.48 12.35 -1.21
N GLU A 50 8.84 13.40 -0.46
CA GLU A 50 8.39 14.77 -0.72
C GLU A 50 9.06 15.35 -1.97
N ASP A 51 10.33 15.02 -2.19
CA ASP A 51 11.13 15.51 -3.32
C ASP A 51 11.15 14.54 -4.51
N LYS A 52 11.07 15.09 -5.73
CA LYS A 52 11.18 14.31 -6.98
C LYS A 52 12.48 13.50 -7.09
N LYS A 53 13.56 13.95 -6.43
CA LYS A 53 14.87 13.29 -6.45
C LYS A 53 15.04 12.23 -5.36
N ASN A 54 14.22 12.25 -4.32
CA ASN A 54 14.38 11.39 -3.14
C ASN A 54 13.13 10.53 -2.93
N LYS A 55 12.75 9.79 -3.99
CA LYS A 55 11.60 8.89 -4.00
C LYS A 55 12.05 7.47 -3.76
N LYS A 56 11.48 6.80 -2.75
CA LYS A 56 11.79 5.42 -2.40
C LYS A 56 10.61 4.50 -2.72
N PRO A 57 10.87 3.28 -3.25
CA PRO A 57 9.82 2.32 -3.55
C PRO A 57 9.25 1.71 -2.26
N PRO A 58 7.92 1.76 -2.03
CA PRO A 58 7.31 1.26 -0.79
C PRO A 58 7.16 -0.27 -0.76
N TYR A 59 7.31 -0.93 -1.91
CA TYR A 59 6.87 -2.31 -2.15
C TYR A 59 7.46 -3.31 -1.15
N LYS A 60 8.74 -3.18 -0.80
CA LYS A 60 9.39 -4.08 0.16
C LYS A 60 8.71 -4.03 1.54
N HIS A 61 8.40 -2.83 2.00
CA HIS A 61 7.79 -2.59 3.30
C HIS A 61 6.30 -2.98 3.28
N GLU A 62 5.59 -2.66 2.20
CA GLU A 62 4.19 -3.03 2.01
C GLU A 62 3.98 -4.54 1.91
N ILE A 63 4.85 -5.26 1.19
CA ILE A 63 4.81 -6.74 1.13
C ILE A 63 5.10 -7.33 2.51
N ALA A 64 6.08 -6.80 3.24
CA ALA A 64 6.37 -7.25 4.59
C ALA A 64 5.17 -7.05 5.52
N MET A 65 4.51 -5.89 5.43
CA MET A 65 3.32 -5.54 6.21
C MET A 65 2.13 -6.46 5.91
N LEU A 66 1.89 -6.78 4.63
CA LEU A 66 0.86 -7.75 4.24
C LEU A 66 1.20 -9.15 4.76
N ARG A 67 2.46 -9.59 4.63
CA ARG A 67 2.88 -10.92 5.12
C ARG A 67 2.80 -11.05 6.63
N SER A 68 3.10 -9.99 7.38
CA SER A 68 2.96 -9.96 8.84
C SER A 68 1.52 -9.69 9.29
N GLN A 69 0.62 -9.38 8.36
CA GLN A 69 -0.78 -9.03 8.61
C GLN A 69 -0.96 -7.95 9.70
N THR A 70 0.04 -7.10 9.87
CA THR A 70 0.11 -6.11 10.95
C THR A 70 0.29 -4.73 10.34
N PHE A 71 -0.63 -3.80 10.63
CA PHE A 71 -0.53 -2.43 10.15
C PHE A 71 0.60 -1.68 10.87
N ASP A 72 1.45 -1.01 10.11
CA ASP A 72 2.51 -0.14 10.63
C ASP A 72 2.18 1.33 10.31
N PRO A 73 1.75 2.15 11.28
CA PRO A 73 1.46 3.56 11.04
C PRO A 73 2.72 4.37 10.71
N GLU A 74 3.92 3.89 11.07
CA GLU A 74 5.20 4.54 10.81
C GLU A 74 5.86 4.07 9.52
N LEU A 75 5.16 3.28 8.69
CA LEU A 75 5.70 2.70 7.45
C LEU A 75 6.33 3.76 6.54
N LEU A 76 5.65 4.90 6.35
CA LEU A 76 6.12 5.99 5.48
C LEU A 76 7.42 6.61 6.01
N THR A 77 7.49 6.81 7.33
CA THR A 77 8.68 7.32 8.02
C THR A 77 9.85 6.34 7.87
N LYS A 78 9.60 5.04 8.05
CA LYS A 78 10.62 3.99 7.88
C LYS A 78 11.13 3.90 6.45
N ILE A 79 10.25 4.04 5.46
CA ILE A 79 10.65 4.09 4.05
C ILE A 79 11.56 5.29 3.79
N MET A 80 11.23 6.46 4.35
CA MET A 80 12.06 7.66 4.21
C MET A 80 13.39 7.55 4.96
N ALA A 81 13.39 6.97 6.15
CA ALA A 81 14.56 6.83 7.03
C ALA A 81 15.51 5.69 6.63
N ALA A 82 15.06 4.69 5.87
CA ALA A 82 15.91 3.62 5.37
C ALA A 82 16.87 4.14 4.30
N GLU A 83 18.11 4.46 4.68
CA GLU A 83 19.20 4.89 3.77
C GLU A 83 19.37 4.00 2.54
#